data_AF-A0A8H4GRI9-F1
#
_entry.id   AF-A0A8H4GRI9-F1
#
_cell.length_a   1.000
_cell.length_b   1.000
_cell.length_c   1.000
_cell.angle_alpha   90.00
_cell.angle_beta   90.00
_cell.angle_gamma   90.00
#
_symmetry.space_group_name_H-M   'P 1'
#
loop_
_entity.id
_entity.type
_entity.pdbx_description
1 polymer ?
#
loop_
_entity_poly.entity_id
_entity_poly.type
_entity_poly.pdbx_seq_one_letter_code
_entity_poly.pdbx_strand_id
1 'polypeptide(L)'
;MTYIRQHQLPNLKTYRYAGVDHSLISRYVLKPFYNRCVINCFPMGMAPNAITLTGFLFVVINFITILWYNPTLDHDCPPWVYASCAIGLFLYQTFDAVDGMQARRTRQSSPLGELFDHSVDACNTALGVIIFAGVTNLGQTWATILSLFGATMTFYVQTWDEYYTQVLTLGIISGPVEGVLTLCTVFAFTAYQGGGSFWHRPMLETIGVPKLDVIPADLYEMPFTQWYLIYGAIILFFATGSSIVHVMTVQAERGKDSVKPLYGLIPLVTMWTLAPVYLYLQPTILEHYTIPFMLLVGLINAYAVGNMIVAHLVKADFPFSHIFIGIAPLALGVLDGAAPLLGLWQSVLGSESGQVGYLFGCLGLAIGVYGSFVVLAVDLLNPTPQAEARKHKLKTLVPAPRSFFMDVKCPGCFTITTVFSHAQTVVVCAGCSTVLCQPTGGKARLTEGCSFRRK
;
A
#
# COMPACT_ATOMS: atom_id res chain seq x y z
N MET A 1 13.50 -4.35 17.55
CA MET A 1 12.14 -4.86 17.33
C MET A 1 12.15 -5.68 16.06
N THR A 2 11.90 -6.99 16.12
CA THR A 2 11.74 -7.83 14.93
C THR A 2 10.25 -7.94 14.63
N TYR A 3 9.80 -7.39 13.49
CA TYR A 3 8.38 -7.41 13.11
C TYR A 3 7.85 -8.83 12.88
N ILE A 4 8.72 -9.73 12.42
CA ILE A 4 8.45 -11.17 12.37
C ILE A 4 9.50 -11.88 13.23
N ARG A 5 9.06 -12.64 14.25
CA ARG A 5 9.99 -13.40 15.10
C ARG A 5 10.45 -14.67 14.38
N GLN A 6 11.65 -15.12 14.69
CA GLN A 6 12.28 -16.29 14.04
C GLN A 6 11.41 -17.56 14.10
N HIS A 7 10.64 -17.74 15.17
CA HIS A 7 9.75 -18.90 15.35
C HIS A 7 8.45 -18.81 14.53
N GLN A 8 8.08 -17.62 14.04
CA GLN A 8 6.88 -17.38 13.22
C GLN A 8 7.18 -17.51 11.72
N LEU A 9 8.45 -17.36 11.32
CA LEU A 9 8.90 -17.49 9.94
C LEU A 9 8.45 -18.78 9.22
N PRO A 10 8.40 -19.97 9.87
CA PRO A 10 7.87 -21.17 9.23
C PRO A 10 6.39 -21.05 8.81
N ASN A 11 5.59 -20.26 9.53
CA ASN A 11 4.15 -20.12 9.26
C ASN A 11 3.88 -19.44 7.91
N LEU A 12 4.79 -18.59 7.43
CA LEU A 12 4.70 -17.97 6.11
C LEU A 12 4.55 -19.01 5.00
N LYS A 13 5.15 -20.19 5.14
CA LYS A 13 5.03 -21.28 4.15
C LYS A 13 3.64 -21.92 4.10
N THR A 14 2.86 -21.73 5.16
CA THR A 14 1.49 -22.25 5.27
C THR A 14 0.45 -21.26 4.76
N TYR A 15 0.87 -20.03 4.45
CA TYR A 15 -0.01 -19.01 3.89
C TYR A 15 -0.27 -19.27 2.41
N ARG A 16 -1.52 -19.07 2.00
CA ARG A 16 -1.95 -19.08 0.61
C ARG A 16 -2.90 -17.91 0.42
N TYR A 17 -2.58 -17.05 -0.52
CA TYR A 17 -3.43 -15.93 -0.89
C TYR A 17 -4.82 -16.42 -1.31
N ALA A 18 -5.86 -15.77 -0.78
CA ALA A 18 -7.25 -15.98 -1.13
C ALA A 18 -7.92 -14.60 -1.27
N GLY A 19 -8.15 -14.18 -2.51
CA GLY A 19 -8.84 -12.93 -2.83
C GLY A 19 -9.99 -13.19 -3.79
N VAL A 20 -11.14 -12.58 -3.51
CA VAL A 20 -12.31 -12.60 -4.40
C VAL A 20 -12.59 -11.17 -4.84
N ASP A 21 -12.41 -10.94 -6.14
CA ASP A 21 -12.63 -9.64 -6.77
C ASP A 21 -13.91 -9.66 -7.59
N HIS A 22 -14.92 -8.94 -7.10
CA HIS A 22 -16.21 -8.80 -7.77
C HIS A 22 -16.33 -7.53 -8.63
N SER A 23 -15.27 -6.71 -8.73
CA SER A 23 -15.28 -5.48 -9.54
C SER A 23 -15.50 -5.79 -11.02
N LEU A 24 -16.52 -5.14 -11.59
CA LEU A 24 -16.86 -5.28 -13.00
C LEU A 24 -15.81 -4.65 -13.91
N ILE A 25 -15.31 -3.46 -13.53
CA ILE A 25 -14.30 -2.73 -14.31
C ILE A 25 -12.98 -3.49 -14.29
N SER A 26 -12.56 -3.98 -13.11
CA SER A 26 -11.38 -4.85 -12.97
C SER A 26 -11.50 -6.06 -13.88
N ARG A 27 -12.63 -6.78 -13.80
CA ARG A 27 -12.83 -8.05 -14.53
C ARG A 27 -12.89 -7.88 -16.04
N TYR A 28 -13.63 -6.89 -16.54
CA TYR A 28 -13.95 -6.79 -17.97
C TYR A 28 -13.12 -5.79 -18.75
N VAL A 29 -12.50 -4.80 -18.10
CA VAL A 29 -11.72 -3.74 -18.77
C VAL A 29 -10.24 -3.85 -18.43
N LEU A 30 -9.91 -3.75 -17.14
CA LEU A 30 -8.52 -3.60 -16.72
C LEU A 30 -7.72 -4.90 -16.80
N LYS A 31 -8.25 -6.04 -16.31
CA LYS A 31 -7.56 -7.32 -16.42
C LYS A 31 -7.22 -7.70 -17.87
N PRO A 32 -8.12 -7.55 -18.85
CA PRO A 32 -7.77 -7.73 -20.26
C PRO A 32 -6.69 -6.75 -20.74
N PHE A 33 -6.78 -5.47 -20.39
CA PHE A 33 -5.78 -4.45 -20.72
C PHE A 33 -4.40 -4.82 -20.17
N TYR A 34 -4.32 -5.20 -18.90
CA TYR A 34 -3.06 -5.56 -18.26
C TYR A 34 -2.43 -6.82 -18.86
N ASN A 35 -3.23 -7.87 -19.07
CA ASN A 35 -2.73 -9.15 -19.59
C ASN A 35 -2.31 -9.09 -21.06
N ARG A 36 -2.97 -8.28 -21.87
CA ARG A 36 -2.70 -8.22 -23.32
C ARG A 36 -1.63 -7.18 -23.66
N CYS A 37 -1.67 -6.02 -23.00
CA CYS A 37 -0.81 -4.90 -23.34
C CYS A 37 0.34 -4.76 -22.34
N VAL A 38 0.02 -4.53 -21.07
CA VAL A 38 0.98 -3.99 -20.09
C VAL A 38 2.01 -5.02 -19.63
N ILE A 39 1.60 -6.26 -19.33
CA ILE A 39 2.51 -7.30 -18.82
C ILE A 39 3.66 -7.60 -19.80
N ASN A 40 3.43 -7.41 -21.10
CA ASN A 40 4.42 -7.66 -22.15
C ASN A 40 5.48 -6.55 -22.24
N CYS A 41 5.23 -5.39 -21.65
CA CYS A 41 6.20 -4.29 -21.54
C CYS A 41 7.29 -4.57 -20.49
N PHE A 42 7.03 -5.47 -19.54
CA PHE A 42 7.97 -5.79 -18.46
C PHE A 42 8.84 -7.00 -18.79
N PRO A 43 10.18 -6.88 -18.74
CA PRO A 43 11.08 -7.99 -19.04
C PRO A 43 11.05 -9.06 -17.94
N MET A 44 11.32 -10.32 -18.32
CA MET A 44 11.33 -11.45 -17.37
C MET A 44 12.38 -11.34 -16.25
N GLY A 45 13.38 -10.48 -16.41
CA GLY A 45 14.40 -10.20 -15.39
C GLY A 45 13.97 -9.17 -14.34
N MET A 46 12.84 -8.48 -14.53
CA MET A 46 12.37 -7.48 -13.58
C MET A 46 11.59 -8.15 -12.45
N ALA A 47 12.02 -7.90 -11.21
CA ALA A 47 11.35 -8.40 -10.01
C ALA A 47 9.98 -7.71 -9.83
N PRO A 48 8.93 -8.44 -9.40
CA PRO A 48 7.60 -7.88 -9.14
C PRO A 48 7.62 -6.64 -8.25
N ASN A 49 8.27 -6.72 -7.09
CA ASN A 49 8.33 -5.61 -6.14
C ASN A 49 9.04 -4.36 -6.68
N ALA A 50 9.90 -4.51 -7.68
CA ALA A 50 10.51 -3.36 -8.36
C ALA A 50 9.47 -2.63 -9.23
N ILE A 51 8.48 -3.33 -9.77
CA ILE A 51 7.34 -2.75 -10.49
C ILE A 51 6.50 -1.93 -9.50
N THR A 52 6.11 -2.51 -8.37
CA THR A 52 5.37 -1.82 -7.29
C THR A 52 6.09 -0.55 -6.84
N LEU A 53 7.40 -0.65 -6.55
CA LEU A 53 8.21 0.50 -6.14
C LEU A 53 8.31 1.57 -7.24
N THR A 54 8.41 1.17 -8.51
CA THR A 54 8.41 2.12 -9.63
C THR A 54 7.06 2.83 -9.74
N GLY A 55 5.96 2.11 -9.56
CA GLY A 55 4.61 2.69 -9.47
C GLY A 55 4.53 3.74 -8.37
N PHE A 56 4.98 3.39 -7.17
CA PHE A 56 4.99 4.29 -6.00
C PHE A 56 5.80 5.56 -6.23
N LEU A 57 6.93 5.49 -6.94
CA LEU A 57 7.74 6.67 -7.25
C LEU A 57 6.97 7.71 -8.07
N PHE A 58 6.04 7.32 -8.95
CA PHE A 58 5.20 8.29 -9.65
C PHE A 58 4.31 9.10 -8.69
N VAL A 59 3.77 8.46 -7.65
CA VAL A 59 2.97 9.14 -6.64
C VAL A 59 3.86 10.06 -5.80
N VAL A 60 5.05 9.60 -5.38
CA VAL A 60 6.00 10.43 -4.62
C VAL A 60 6.41 11.66 -5.42
N ILE A 61 6.69 11.52 -6.72
CA ILE A 61 7.02 12.64 -7.61
C ILE A 61 5.84 13.61 -7.70
N ASN A 62 4.62 13.13 -7.89
CA ASN A 62 3.42 13.99 -7.93
C ASN A 62 3.14 14.68 -6.60
N PHE A 63 3.35 14.00 -5.47
CA PHE A 63 3.25 14.59 -4.14
C PHE A 63 4.23 15.75 -3.98
N ILE A 64 5.51 15.55 -4.32
CA ILE A 64 6.53 16.61 -4.28
C ILE A 64 6.16 17.75 -5.24
N THR A 65 5.65 17.42 -6.42
CA THR A 65 5.24 18.42 -7.43
C THR A 65 4.07 19.26 -6.93
N ILE A 66 3.06 18.65 -6.32
CA ILE A 66 1.96 19.37 -5.68
C ILE A 66 2.47 20.25 -4.56
N LEU A 67 3.36 19.76 -3.68
CA LEU A 67 3.90 20.61 -2.61
C LEU A 67 4.79 21.75 -3.12
N TRP A 68 5.43 21.59 -4.27
CA TRP A 68 6.22 22.64 -4.90
C TRP A 68 5.35 23.77 -5.45
N TYR A 69 4.23 23.42 -6.10
CA TYR A 69 3.33 24.39 -6.72
C TYR A 69 2.20 24.85 -5.80
N ASN A 70 1.83 24.05 -4.81
CA ASN A 70 0.72 24.23 -3.87
C ASN A 70 1.05 23.72 -2.46
N PRO A 71 1.97 24.38 -1.72
CA PRO A 71 2.37 23.97 -0.37
C PRO A 71 1.28 24.13 0.69
N THR A 72 0.22 24.90 0.43
CA THR A 72 -0.88 25.18 1.35
C THR A 72 -2.17 24.41 0.99
N LEU A 73 -2.15 23.67 -0.12
CA LEU A 73 -3.26 22.88 -0.66
C LEU A 73 -4.51 23.70 -1.03
N ASP A 74 -4.40 25.02 -1.25
CA ASP A 74 -5.53 25.95 -1.40
C ASP A 74 -5.51 26.80 -2.66
N HIS A 75 -4.50 26.65 -3.53
CA HIS A 75 -4.37 27.43 -4.75
C HIS A 75 -4.20 26.61 -6.02
N ASP A 76 -4.56 27.24 -7.14
CA ASP A 76 -4.50 26.61 -8.45
C ASP A 76 -3.04 26.41 -8.92
N CYS A 77 -2.79 25.23 -9.48
CA CYS A 77 -1.54 24.85 -10.12
C CYS A 77 -1.67 24.94 -11.65
N PRO A 78 -0.56 25.00 -12.38
CA PRO A 78 -0.57 24.83 -13.83
C PRO A 78 -1.28 23.52 -14.24
N PRO A 79 -2.10 23.51 -15.31
CA PRO A 79 -2.89 22.35 -15.72
C PRO A 79 -2.11 21.04 -15.89
N TRP A 80 -0.85 21.13 -16.31
CA TRP A 80 0.00 19.96 -16.51
C TRP A 80 0.32 19.22 -15.20
N VAL A 81 0.31 19.91 -14.05
CA VAL A 81 0.52 19.30 -12.72
C VAL A 81 -0.66 18.37 -12.40
N TYR A 82 -1.88 18.79 -12.68
CA TYR A 82 -3.07 17.96 -12.50
C TYR A 82 -3.08 16.79 -13.48
N ALA A 83 -2.67 17.02 -14.74
CA ALA A 83 -2.52 15.95 -15.73
C ALA A 83 -1.46 14.92 -15.31
N SER A 84 -0.33 15.35 -14.75
CA SER A 84 0.70 14.43 -14.24
C SER A 84 0.21 13.64 -13.03
N CYS A 85 -0.62 14.24 -12.16
CA CYS A 85 -1.29 13.54 -11.06
C CYS A 85 -2.21 12.43 -11.58
N ALA A 86 -3.04 12.73 -12.58
CA ALA A 86 -3.93 11.75 -13.21
C ALA A 86 -3.14 10.58 -13.83
N ILE A 87 -2.11 10.89 -14.61
CA ILE A 87 -1.26 9.90 -15.26
C ILE A 87 -0.50 9.08 -14.22
N GLY A 88 0.12 9.73 -13.23
CA GLY A 88 0.93 9.04 -12.23
C GLY A 88 0.11 8.14 -11.31
N LEU A 89 -1.10 8.55 -10.92
CA LEU A 89 -2.00 7.68 -10.15
C LEU A 89 -2.51 6.49 -10.98
N PHE A 90 -2.80 6.71 -12.27
CA PHE A 90 -3.17 5.63 -13.18
C PHE A 90 -2.00 4.64 -13.41
N LEU A 91 -0.78 5.16 -13.54
CA LEU A 91 0.43 4.33 -13.63
C LEU A 91 0.66 3.56 -12.34
N TYR A 92 0.48 4.18 -11.17
CA TYR A 92 0.56 3.52 -9.87
C TYR A 92 -0.37 2.30 -9.83
N GLN A 93 -1.68 2.49 -10.03
CA GLN A 93 -2.65 1.37 -9.96
C GLN A 93 -2.33 0.29 -10.99
N THR A 94 -1.80 0.67 -12.15
CA THR A 94 -1.47 -0.26 -13.22
C THR A 94 -0.27 -1.10 -12.86
N PHE A 95 0.75 -0.50 -12.24
CA PHE A 95 1.99 -1.16 -11.86
C PHE A 95 1.75 -2.08 -10.68
N ASP A 96 0.96 -1.63 -9.70
CA ASP A 96 0.40 -2.40 -8.60
C ASP A 96 -0.31 -3.66 -9.13
N ALA A 97 -1.35 -3.52 -9.94
CA ALA A 97 -2.07 -4.69 -10.48
C ALA A 97 -1.17 -5.66 -11.27
N VAL A 98 -0.17 -5.14 -11.99
CA VAL A 98 0.74 -5.91 -12.85
C VAL A 98 1.81 -6.66 -12.05
N ASP A 99 2.16 -6.22 -10.85
CA ASP A 99 3.20 -6.86 -10.04
C ASP A 99 2.82 -8.32 -9.71
N GLY A 100 1.55 -8.58 -9.39
CA GLY A 100 1.06 -9.90 -9.02
C GLY A 100 0.94 -10.80 -10.24
N MET A 101 0.63 -10.22 -11.41
CA MET A 101 0.70 -10.92 -12.69
C MET A 101 2.14 -11.30 -13.03
N GLN A 102 3.09 -10.38 -12.85
CA GLN A 102 4.50 -10.65 -13.06
C GLN A 102 5.00 -11.71 -12.08
N ALA A 103 4.62 -11.65 -10.81
CA ALA A 103 4.99 -12.64 -9.80
C ALA A 103 4.51 -14.05 -10.16
N ARG A 104 3.31 -14.17 -10.73
CA ARG A 104 2.81 -15.45 -11.26
C ARG A 104 3.59 -15.89 -12.50
N ARG A 105 3.88 -14.97 -13.42
CA ARG A 105 4.64 -15.22 -14.66
C ARG A 105 6.09 -15.65 -14.40
N THR A 106 6.75 -15.06 -13.41
CA THR A 106 8.14 -15.38 -13.02
C THR A 106 8.24 -16.46 -11.96
N ARG A 107 7.10 -16.96 -11.44
CA ARG A 107 7.01 -17.93 -10.33
C ARG A 107 7.66 -17.41 -9.04
N GLN A 108 7.49 -16.12 -8.78
CA GLN A 108 8.01 -15.41 -7.60
C GLN A 108 6.90 -14.96 -6.63
N SER A 109 5.65 -15.44 -6.80
CA SER A 109 4.57 -15.19 -5.84
C SER A 109 4.96 -15.67 -4.44
N SER A 110 4.91 -14.77 -3.46
CA SER A 110 5.27 -15.06 -2.08
C SER A 110 4.46 -14.22 -1.08
N PRO A 111 4.23 -14.71 0.15
CA PRO A 111 3.56 -13.95 1.21
C PRO A 111 4.26 -12.62 1.53
N LEU A 112 5.59 -12.58 1.38
CA LEU A 112 6.36 -11.37 1.63
C LEU A 112 6.26 -10.34 0.50
N GLY A 113 5.96 -10.79 -0.73
CA GLY A 113 5.68 -9.90 -1.85
C GLY A 113 4.38 -9.15 -1.61
N GLU A 114 3.35 -9.87 -1.18
CA GLU A 114 2.07 -9.30 -0.74
C GLU A 114 2.22 -8.37 0.46
N LEU A 115 3.07 -8.72 1.44
CA LEU A 115 3.38 -7.80 2.54
C LEU A 115 3.97 -6.49 2.02
N PHE A 116 4.93 -6.56 1.09
CA PHE A 116 5.57 -5.38 0.51
C PHE A 116 4.56 -4.52 -0.25
N ASP A 117 3.76 -5.15 -1.10
CA ASP A 117 2.72 -4.52 -1.91
C ASP A 117 1.72 -3.72 -1.06
N HIS A 118 1.06 -4.40 -0.12
CA HIS A 118 0.12 -3.75 0.79
C HIS A 118 0.79 -2.67 1.68
N SER A 119 2.09 -2.77 1.99
CA SER A 119 2.81 -1.72 2.72
C SER A 119 3.01 -0.47 1.86
N VAL A 120 3.22 -0.64 0.56
CA VAL A 120 3.31 0.50 -0.37
C VAL A 120 1.94 1.17 -0.49
N ASP A 121 0.87 0.39 -0.65
CA ASP A 121 -0.52 0.88 -0.67
C ASP A 121 -0.91 1.67 0.58
N ALA A 122 -0.52 1.16 1.75
CA ALA A 122 -0.80 1.81 3.02
C ALA A 122 -0.21 3.22 3.09
N CYS A 123 1.02 3.37 2.61
CA CYS A 123 1.72 4.66 2.55
C CYS A 123 1.11 5.56 1.46
N ASN A 124 0.83 4.98 0.29
CA ASN A 124 0.23 5.67 -0.84
C ASN A 124 -1.14 6.28 -0.49
N THR A 125 -1.91 5.64 0.39
CA THR A 125 -3.22 6.13 0.83
C THR A 125 -3.13 7.56 1.38
N ALA A 126 -2.15 7.86 2.26
CA ALA A 126 -2.00 9.20 2.83
C ALA A 126 -1.48 10.22 1.80
N LEU A 127 -0.49 9.83 0.99
CA LEU A 127 0.04 10.69 -0.07
C LEU A 127 -1.03 11.05 -1.12
N GLY A 128 -1.84 10.07 -1.50
CA GLY A 128 -2.95 10.23 -2.44
C GLY A 128 -4.00 11.22 -1.94
N VAL A 129 -4.32 11.21 -0.64
CA VAL A 129 -5.23 12.20 -0.04
C VAL A 129 -4.62 13.61 -0.07
N ILE A 130 -3.33 13.76 0.21
CA ILE A 130 -2.67 15.08 0.16
C ILE A 130 -2.67 15.61 -1.29
N ILE A 131 -2.35 14.75 -2.27
CA ILE A 131 -2.46 15.10 -3.70
C ILE A 131 -3.89 15.50 -4.04
N PHE A 132 -4.88 14.70 -3.63
CA PHE A 132 -6.30 15.01 -3.86
C PHE A 132 -6.71 16.36 -3.27
N ALA A 133 -6.31 16.64 -2.03
CA ALA A 133 -6.56 17.92 -1.38
C ALA A 133 -5.92 19.10 -2.13
N GLY A 134 -4.70 18.94 -2.64
CA GLY A 134 -4.04 19.95 -3.45
C GLY A 134 -4.62 20.12 -4.86
N VAL A 135 -5.18 19.05 -5.44
CA VAL A 135 -5.88 19.11 -6.75
C VAL A 135 -7.26 19.76 -6.62
N THR A 136 -7.94 19.58 -5.49
CA THR A 136 -9.30 20.10 -5.24
C THR A 136 -9.33 21.37 -4.39
N ASN A 137 -8.16 21.93 -4.07
CA ASN A 137 -7.96 23.10 -3.22
C ASN A 137 -8.69 23.02 -1.87
N LEU A 138 -8.63 21.89 -1.16
CA LEU A 138 -9.28 21.76 0.16
C LEU A 138 -8.60 22.57 1.27
N GLY A 139 -7.35 23.00 1.03
CA GLY A 139 -6.54 23.75 1.98
C GLY A 139 -6.12 22.95 3.20
N GLN A 140 -5.45 23.63 4.13
CA GLN A 140 -5.15 23.09 5.46
C GLN A 140 -6.37 23.22 6.37
N THR A 141 -7.41 22.42 6.11
CA THR A 141 -8.71 22.52 6.76
C THR A 141 -9.21 21.17 7.29
N TRP A 142 -10.29 21.21 8.09
CA TRP A 142 -10.98 20.00 8.53
C TRP A 142 -11.48 19.12 7.37
N ALA A 143 -11.80 19.69 6.21
CA ALA A 143 -12.20 18.91 5.03
C ALA A 143 -11.07 17.97 4.56
N THR A 144 -9.83 18.44 4.62
CA THR A 144 -8.64 17.66 4.29
C THR A 144 -8.41 16.54 5.32
N ILE A 145 -8.59 16.83 6.60
CA ILE A 145 -8.49 15.82 7.68
C ILE A 145 -9.58 14.75 7.56
N LEU A 146 -10.82 15.16 7.26
CA LEU A 146 -11.94 14.24 7.04
C LEU A 146 -11.74 13.36 5.80
N SER A 147 -11.12 13.90 4.75
CA SER A 147 -10.72 13.11 3.57
C SER A 147 -9.67 12.06 3.92
N LEU A 148 -8.69 12.41 4.78
CA LEU A 148 -7.71 11.45 5.29
C LEU A 148 -8.36 10.37 6.15
N PHE A 149 -9.30 10.76 7.01
CA PHE A 149 -10.10 9.83 7.81
C PHE A 149 -10.80 8.81 6.94
N GLY A 150 -11.59 9.24 5.96
CA GLY A 150 -12.33 8.33 5.10
C GLY A 150 -11.44 7.33 4.36
N ALA A 151 -10.33 7.80 3.77
CA ALA A 151 -9.41 6.94 3.02
C ALA A 151 -8.69 5.92 3.92
N THR A 152 -8.10 6.37 5.03
CA THR A 152 -7.34 5.51 5.94
C THR A 152 -8.23 4.55 6.72
N MET A 153 -9.44 4.99 7.11
CA MET A 153 -10.44 4.14 7.75
C MET A 153 -10.89 3.01 6.82
N THR A 154 -11.17 3.32 5.56
CA THR A 154 -11.55 2.30 4.57
C THR A 154 -10.46 1.24 4.47
N PHE A 155 -9.20 1.66 4.32
CA PHE A 155 -8.09 0.72 4.22
C PHE A 155 -7.91 -0.13 5.49
N TYR A 156 -7.98 0.49 6.67
CA TYR A 156 -7.91 -0.23 7.95
C TYR A 156 -9.02 -1.28 8.10
N VAL A 157 -10.27 -0.89 7.83
CA VAL A 157 -11.43 -1.79 7.99
C VAL A 157 -11.38 -2.94 7.00
N GLN A 158 -10.95 -2.71 5.75
CA GLN A 158 -10.78 -3.78 4.77
C GLN A 158 -9.69 -4.78 5.17
N THR A 159 -8.55 -4.31 5.66
CA THR A 159 -7.50 -5.22 6.16
C THR A 159 -7.93 -5.93 7.45
N TRP A 160 -8.74 -5.27 8.31
CA TRP A 160 -9.34 -5.92 9.49
C TRP A 160 -10.32 -7.02 9.11
N ASP A 161 -11.16 -6.77 8.10
CA ASP A 161 -12.06 -7.76 7.51
C ASP A 161 -11.25 -8.96 7.02
N GLU A 162 -10.25 -8.72 6.16
CA GLU A 162 -9.35 -9.76 5.65
C GLU A 162 -8.67 -10.56 6.78
N TYR A 163 -8.18 -9.90 7.83
CA TYR A 163 -7.54 -10.59 8.96
C TYR A 163 -8.49 -11.60 9.62
N TYR A 164 -9.77 -11.26 9.82
CA TYR A 164 -10.70 -12.17 10.49
C TYR A 164 -11.35 -13.17 9.53
N THR A 165 -11.66 -12.78 8.29
CA THR A 165 -12.29 -13.64 7.29
C THR A 165 -11.29 -14.50 6.54
N GLN A 166 -10.00 -14.16 6.57
CA GLN A 166 -8.91 -14.82 5.84
C GLN A 166 -9.05 -14.74 4.31
N VAL A 167 -9.91 -13.84 3.83
CA VAL A 167 -10.18 -13.63 2.40
C VAL A 167 -10.31 -12.14 2.15
N LEU A 168 -9.55 -11.62 1.19
CA LEU A 168 -9.73 -10.25 0.72
C LEU A 168 -10.91 -10.19 -0.24
N THR A 169 -12.03 -9.62 0.19
CA THR A 169 -13.24 -9.46 -0.63
C THR A 169 -13.35 -8.04 -1.16
N LEU A 170 -13.21 -7.86 -2.47
CA LEU A 170 -13.42 -6.57 -3.12
C LEU A 170 -14.87 -6.48 -3.64
N GLY A 171 -15.59 -5.44 -3.22
CA GLY A 171 -16.99 -5.23 -3.56
C GLY A 171 -17.27 -4.99 -5.05
N ILE A 172 -18.53 -5.15 -5.46
CA ILE A 172 -18.98 -4.98 -6.86
C ILE A 172 -18.93 -3.50 -7.29
N ILE A 173 -19.25 -2.59 -6.38
CA ILE A 173 -19.29 -1.14 -6.57
C ILE A 173 -18.46 -0.49 -5.46
N SER A 174 -17.66 0.52 -5.79
CA SER A 174 -16.74 1.22 -4.87
C SER A 174 -15.59 0.35 -4.33
N GLY A 175 -15.09 -0.59 -5.14
CA GLY A 175 -13.81 -1.24 -4.86
C GLY A 175 -12.63 -0.25 -5.00
N PRO A 176 -11.42 -0.64 -4.55
CA PRO A 176 -10.22 0.19 -4.66
C PRO A 176 -9.96 0.69 -6.10
N VAL A 177 -10.23 -0.17 -7.08
CA VAL A 177 -10.06 0.12 -8.51
C VAL A 177 -10.98 1.25 -8.97
N GLU A 178 -12.27 1.17 -8.67
CA GLU A 178 -13.24 2.21 -9.03
C GLU A 178 -12.92 3.54 -8.35
N GLY A 179 -12.52 3.50 -7.08
CA GLY A 179 -12.10 4.68 -6.32
C GLY A 179 -10.91 5.38 -6.98
N VAL A 180 -9.85 4.64 -7.31
CA VAL A 180 -8.65 5.20 -7.93
C VAL A 180 -8.94 5.74 -9.34
N LEU A 181 -9.73 5.04 -10.16
CA LEU A 181 -10.14 5.54 -11.48
C LEU A 181 -11.01 6.82 -11.39
N THR A 182 -11.85 6.91 -10.37
CA THR A 182 -12.63 8.13 -10.09
C THR A 182 -11.70 9.29 -9.77
N LEU A 183 -10.69 9.09 -8.92
CA LEU A 183 -9.67 10.10 -8.62
C LEU A 183 -8.87 10.50 -9.88
N CYS A 184 -8.47 9.54 -10.72
CA CYS A 184 -7.82 9.85 -12.00
C CYS A 184 -8.70 10.73 -12.89
N THR A 185 -10.01 10.49 -12.91
CA THR A 185 -10.97 11.31 -13.67
C THR A 185 -11.10 12.70 -13.08
N VAL A 186 -11.19 12.83 -11.76
CA VAL A 186 -11.18 14.13 -11.06
C VAL A 186 -9.91 14.92 -11.41
N PHE A 187 -8.74 14.28 -11.38
CA PHE A 187 -7.47 14.94 -11.69
C PHE A 187 -7.39 15.38 -13.16
N ALA A 188 -7.78 14.51 -14.09
CA ALA A 188 -7.81 14.83 -15.52
C ALA A 188 -8.83 15.93 -15.84
N PHE A 189 -9.99 15.91 -15.19
CA PHE A 189 -11.00 16.95 -15.35
C PHE A 189 -10.54 18.30 -14.77
N THR A 190 -9.86 18.28 -13.63
CA THR A 190 -9.25 19.50 -13.05
C THR A 190 -8.20 20.07 -14.00
N ALA A 191 -7.39 19.23 -14.63
CA ALA A 191 -6.45 19.65 -15.68
C ALA A 191 -7.16 20.30 -16.87
N TYR A 192 -8.30 19.75 -17.30
CA TYR A 192 -9.09 20.31 -18.40
C TYR A 192 -9.70 21.67 -18.05
N GLN A 193 -10.27 21.82 -16.85
CA GLN A 193 -10.84 23.10 -16.40
C GLN A 193 -9.80 24.16 -16.06
N GLY A 194 -8.56 23.73 -15.80
CA GLY A 194 -7.42 24.60 -15.59
C GLY A 194 -7.23 25.11 -14.15
N GLY A 195 -7.95 24.54 -13.18
CA GLY A 195 -7.83 24.93 -11.77
C GLY A 195 -8.69 24.08 -10.82
N GLY A 196 -8.18 23.84 -9.61
CA GLY A 196 -8.88 23.19 -8.50
C GLY A 196 -10.01 24.05 -7.91
N SER A 197 -9.94 25.37 -8.11
CA SER A 197 -11.00 26.33 -7.73
C SER A 197 -12.38 25.98 -8.32
N PHE A 198 -12.43 25.22 -9.42
CA PHE A 198 -13.67 24.70 -9.98
C PHE A 198 -14.53 23.94 -8.94
N TRP A 199 -13.90 23.14 -8.08
CA TRP A 199 -14.60 22.29 -7.11
C TRP A 199 -15.29 23.06 -5.97
N HIS A 200 -14.99 24.35 -5.84
CA HIS A 200 -15.63 25.24 -4.86
C HIS A 200 -16.86 25.95 -5.41
N ARG A 201 -17.23 25.71 -6.68
CA ARG A 201 -18.47 26.24 -7.26
C ARG A 201 -19.69 25.45 -6.76
N PRO A 202 -20.87 26.09 -6.62
CA PRO A 202 -22.11 25.41 -6.30
C PRO A 202 -22.40 24.27 -7.28
N MET A 203 -22.57 23.05 -6.76
CA MET A 203 -22.73 21.86 -7.61
C MET A 203 -24.01 21.95 -8.44
N LEU A 204 -25.15 22.25 -7.81
CA LEU A 204 -26.47 22.24 -8.44
C LEU A 204 -26.58 23.28 -9.55
N GLU A 205 -26.09 24.49 -9.32
CA GLU A 205 -26.02 25.52 -10.35
C GLU A 205 -25.11 25.11 -11.52
N THR A 206 -23.93 24.56 -11.21
CA THR A 206 -22.94 24.18 -12.24
C THR A 206 -23.44 23.06 -13.15
N ILE A 207 -24.24 22.12 -12.64
CA ILE A 207 -24.86 21.06 -13.44
C ILE A 207 -26.18 21.49 -14.11
N GLY A 208 -26.61 22.75 -13.94
CA GLY A 208 -27.78 23.33 -14.60
C GLY A 208 -29.13 23.02 -13.94
N VAL A 209 -29.15 22.62 -12.67
CA VAL A 209 -30.40 22.46 -11.92
C VAL A 209 -30.96 23.86 -11.60
N PRO A 210 -32.19 24.21 -12.04
CA PRO A 210 -32.77 25.51 -11.74
C PRO A 210 -33.06 25.63 -10.25
N LYS A 211 -32.89 26.83 -9.68
CA LYS A 211 -33.26 27.12 -8.29
C LYS A 211 -34.78 27.06 -8.15
N LEU A 212 -35.27 25.98 -7.57
CA LEU A 212 -36.68 25.80 -7.21
C LEU A 212 -36.90 26.33 -5.80
N ASP A 213 -38.04 26.98 -5.54
CA ASP A 213 -38.37 27.55 -4.22
C ASP A 213 -38.42 26.51 -3.08
N VAL A 214 -38.53 25.23 -3.43
CA VAL A 214 -38.53 24.10 -2.49
C VAL A 214 -37.12 23.75 -2.00
N ILE A 215 -36.07 24.13 -2.73
CA ILE A 215 -34.68 23.80 -2.38
C ILE A 215 -34.12 24.90 -1.47
N PRO A 216 -33.67 24.57 -0.23
CA PRO A 216 -33.04 25.53 0.66
C PRO A 216 -31.82 26.19 0.01
N ALA A 217 -31.63 27.49 0.25
CA ALA A 217 -30.50 28.25 -0.33
C ALA A 217 -29.14 27.62 0.02
N ASP A 218 -28.95 27.22 1.28
CA ASP A 218 -27.71 26.59 1.76
C ASP A 218 -27.39 25.28 1.01
N LEU A 219 -28.42 24.52 0.61
CA LEU A 219 -28.25 23.29 -0.16
C LEU A 219 -27.92 23.57 -1.63
N TYR A 220 -28.53 24.63 -2.19
CA TYR A 220 -28.32 25.03 -3.58
C TYR A 220 -26.91 25.59 -3.82
N GLU A 221 -26.41 26.36 -2.88
CA GLU A 221 -25.08 27.01 -2.93
C GLU A 221 -23.94 26.08 -2.49
N MET A 222 -24.26 24.86 -2.05
CA MET A 222 -23.27 23.90 -1.56
C MET A 222 -22.26 23.51 -2.66
N PRO A 223 -20.95 23.66 -2.40
CA PRO A 223 -19.91 23.38 -3.38
C PRO A 223 -19.69 21.88 -3.60
N PHE A 224 -19.08 21.50 -4.72
CA PHE A 224 -18.76 20.09 -5.01
C PHE A 224 -17.91 19.44 -3.90
N THR A 225 -16.98 20.18 -3.29
CA THR A 225 -16.15 19.68 -2.19
C THR A 225 -16.96 19.19 -0.99
N GLN A 226 -18.03 19.90 -0.62
CA GLN A 226 -18.90 19.47 0.49
C GLN A 226 -19.77 18.27 0.10
N TRP A 227 -20.32 18.27 -1.12
CA TRP A 227 -21.05 17.11 -1.64
C TRP A 227 -20.20 15.85 -1.68
N TYR A 228 -18.93 15.98 -2.07
CA TYR A 228 -17.96 14.88 -2.04
C TYR A 228 -17.78 14.31 -0.62
N LEU A 229 -17.64 15.17 0.39
CA LEU A 229 -17.52 14.72 1.79
C LEU A 229 -18.78 14.01 2.29
N ILE A 230 -19.97 14.52 1.96
CA ILE A 230 -21.24 13.89 2.31
C ILE A 230 -21.36 12.51 1.65
N TYR A 231 -21.09 12.44 0.35
CA TYR A 231 -21.10 11.19 -0.40
C TYR A 231 -20.09 10.18 0.17
N GLY A 232 -18.87 10.63 0.45
CA GLY A 232 -17.83 9.82 1.07
C GLY A 232 -18.23 9.30 2.45
N ALA A 233 -18.86 10.12 3.29
CA ALA A 233 -19.36 9.71 4.60
C ALA A 233 -20.46 8.64 4.50
N ILE A 234 -21.38 8.78 3.54
CA ILE A 234 -22.44 7.80 3.29
C ILE A 234 -21.83 6.46 2.85
N ILE A 235 -20.90 6.46 1.89
CA ILE A 235 -20.23 5.23 1.44
C ILE A 235 -19.47 4.58 2.60
N LEU A 236 -18.70 5.37 3.35
CA LEU A 236 -17.90 4.88 4.46
C LEU A 236 -18.77 4.19 5.52
N PHE A 237 -19.94 4.76 5.84
CA PHE A 237 -20.89 4.17 6.77
C PHE A 237 -21.37 2.79 6.30
N PHE A 238 -21.84 2.69 5.05
CA PHE A 238 -22.33 1.42 4.51
C PHE A 238 -21.21 0.39 4.31
N ALA A 239 -20.04 0.81 3.82
CA ALA A 239 -18.90 -0.08 3.64
C ALA A 239 -18.43 -0.66 4.97
N THR A 240 -18.31 0.18 5.99
CA THR A 240 -17.90 -0.25 7.34
C THR A 240 -18.95 -1.17 7.96
N GLY A 241 -20.23 -0.82 7.86
CA GLY A 241 -21.33 -1.68 8.33
C GLY A 241 -21.33 -3.04 7.64
N SER A 242 -21.12 -3.07 6.32
CA SER A 242 -21.04 -4.30 5.54
C SER A 242 -19.86 -5.18 5.99
N SER A 243 -18.67 -4.62 6.17
CA SER A 243 -17.49 -5.37 6.66
C SER A 243 -17.70 -5.90 8.08
N ILE A 244 -18.34 -5.14 8.96
CA ILE A 244 -18.69 -5.60 10.31
C ILE A 244 -19.62 -6.83 10.24
N VAL A 245 -20.72 -6.72 9.47
CA VAL A 245 -21.67 -7.83 9.30
C VAL A 245 -21.00 -9.05 8.68
N HIS A 246 -20.14 -8.84 7.68
CA HIS A 246 -19.39 -9.91 7.02
C HIS A 246 -18.49 -10.68 7.99
N VAL A 247 -17.65 -9.97 8.76
CA VAL A 247 -16.78 -10.59 9.78
C VAL A 247 -17.58 -11.35 10.83
N MET A 248 -18.67 -10.75 11.35
CA MET A 248 -19.51 -11.38 12.36
C MET A 248 -20.15 -12.68 11.86
N THR A 249 -20.61 -12.67 10.60
CA THR A 249 -21.23 -13.82 9.94
C THR A 249 -20.23 -14.95 9.73
N VAL A 250 -19.07 -14.66 9.13
CA VAL A 250 -18.01 -15.66 8.90
C VAL A 250 -17.50 -16.27 10.19
N GLN A 251 -17.40 -15.47 11.26
CA GLN A 251 -16.96 -15.97 12.57
C GLN A 251 -18.03 -16.84 13.25
N ALA A 252 -19.31 -16.48 13.11
CA ALA A 252 -20.42 -17.31 13.58
C ALA A 252 -20.46 -18.67 12.85
N GLU A 253 -20.32 -18.67 11.53
CA GLU A 253 -20.26 -19.89 10.71
C GLU A 253 -19.08 -20.80 11.09
N ARG A 254 -17.96 -20.20 11.53
CA ARG A 254 -16.79 -20.93 12.05
C ARG A 254 -16.93 -21.39 13.50
N GLY A 255 -18.07 -21.14 14.14
CA GLY A 255 -18.32 -21.47 15.55
C GLY A 255 -17.44 -20.68 16.53
N LYS A 256 -16.98 -19.49 16.12
CA LYS A 256 -16.15 -18.59 16.94
C LYS A 256 -17.01 -17.45 17.49
N ASP A 257 -16.47 -16.73 18.47
CA ASP A 257 -17.07 -15.51 19.00
C ASP A 257 -17.16 -14.42 17.91
N SER A 258 -18.37 -13.97 17.60
CA SER A 258 -18.65 -12.92 16.61
C SER A 258 -18.39 -11.50 17.12
N VAL A 259 -18.33 -11.28 18.43
CA VAL A 259 -18.13 -9.96 19.05
C VAL A 259 -16.66 -9.66 19.27
N LYS A 260 -15.86 -10.66 19.66
CA LYS A 260 -14.41 -10.49 19.88
C LYS A 260 -13.66 -9.77 18.74
N PRO A 261 -13.97 -10.01 17.43
CA PRO A 261 -13.35 -9.27 16.34
C PRO A 261 -13.53 -7.75 16.40
N LEU A 262 -14.64 -7.26 16.96
CA LEU A 262 -14.95 -5.83 17.05
C LEU A 262 -13.95 -5.08 17.93
N TYR A 263 -13.29 -5.76 18.88
CA TYR A 263 -12.20 -5.15 19.65
C TYR A 263 -11.03 -4.74 18.74
N GLY A 264 -10.85 -5.40 17.60
CA GLY A 264 -9.88 -5.00 16.58
C GLY A 264 -10.13 -3.61 15.99
N LEU A 265 -11.32 -3.02 16.18
CA LEU A 265 -11.64 -1.65 15.76
C LEU A 265 -11.29 -0.59 16.82
N ILE A 266 -11.00 -0.98 18.07
CA ILE A 266 -10.64 -0.05 19.14
C ILE A 266 -9.45 0.84 18.75
N PRO A 267 -8.33 0.33 18.19
CA PRO A 267 -7.21 1.20 17.86
C PRO A 267 -7.55 2.26 16.81
N LEU A 268 -8.40 1.91 15.83
CA LEU A 268 -8.91 2.85 14.83
C LEU A 268 -9.71 3.98 15.49
N VAL A 269 -10.67 3.63 16.36
CA VAL A 269 -11.49 4.61 17.11
C VAL A 269 -10.59 5.49 17.99
N THR A 270 -9.63 4.90 18.68
CA THR A 270 -8.67 5.65 19.52
C THR A 270 -7.86 6.64 18.70
N MET A 271 -7.27 6.21 17.58
CA MET A 271 -6.49 7.09 16.70
C MET A 271 -7.32 8.25 16.18
N TRP A 272 -8.53 7.98 15.69
CA TRP A 272 -9.42 9.00 15.12
C TRP A 272 -10.24 9.80 16.14
N THR A 273 -10.14 9.45 17.42
CA THR A 273 -10.54 10.33 18.52
C THR A 273 -9.37 11.26 18.88
N LEU A 274 -8.16 10.72 19.00
CA LEU A 274 -6.97 11.48 19.40
C LEU A 274 -6.54 12.50 18.34
N ALA A 275 -6.58 12.16 17.05
CA ALA A 275 -6.10 13.06 15.99
C ALA A 275 -6.91 14.38 15.91
N PRO A 276 -8.26 14.37 15.85
CA PRO A 276 -9.04 15.61 15.89
C PRO A 276 -8.90 16.36 17.22
N VAL A 277 -8.85 15.65 18.36
CA VAL A 277 -8.63 16.29 19.66
C VAL A 277 -7.27 17.02 19.68
N TYR A 278 -6.23 16.41 19.13
CA TYR A 278 -4.91 17.05 19.08
C TYR A 278 -4.93 18.33 18.24
N LEU A 279 -5.55 18.27 17.05
CA LEU A 279 -5.69 19.44 16.17
C LEU A 279 -6.56 20.53 16.78
N TYR A 280 -7.61 20.16 17.51
CA TYR A 280 -8.46 21.12 18.23
C TYR A 280 -7.70 21.83 19.36
N LEU A 281 -6.85 21.10 20.09
CA LEU A 281 -6.01 21.67 21.14
C LEU A 281 -4.86 22.51 20.58
N GLN A 282 -4.40 22.23 19.35
CA GLN A 282 -3.28 22.90 18.70
C GLN A 282 -3.69 23.40 17.30
N PRO A 283 -4.47 24.49 17.22
CA PRO A 283 -4.99 25.01 15.94
C PRO A 283 -3.88 25.43 14.97
N THR A 284 -2.71 25.86 15.46
CA THR A 284 -1.53 26.12 14.63
C THR A 284 -1.18 24.91 13.76
N ILE A 285 -1.26 23.69 14.31
CA ILE A 285 -0.93 22.48 13.55
C ILE A 285 -1.94 22.28 12.42
N LEU A 286 -3.22 22.51 12.68
CA LEU A 286 -4.26 22.44 11.64
C LEU A 286 -4.03 23.52 10.56
N GLU A 287 -3.80 24.77 10.94
CA GLU A 287 -3.79 25.88 9.99
C GLU A 287 -2.49 25.98 9.17
N HIS A 288 -1.35 25.57 9.74
CA HIS A 288 -0.04 25.79 9.14
C HIS A 288 0.78 24.50 8.90
N TYR A 289 0.49 23.42 9.63
CA TYR A 289 1.28 22.17 9.61
C TYR A 289 0.41 20.92 9.40
N THR A 290 -0.69 21.04 8.67
CA THR A 290 -1.59 19.92 8.37
C THR A 290 -0.88 18.85 7.55
N ILE A 291 -0.07 19.22 6.56
CA ILE A 291 0.67 18.24 5.72
C ILE A 291 1.56 17.30 6.56
N PRO A 292 2.51 17.79 7.38
CA PRO A 292 3.33 16.90 8.21
C PRO A 292 2.49 16.13 9.25
N PHE A 293 1.40 16.71 9.75
CA PHE A 293 0.44 16.00 10.61
C PHE A 293 -0.25 14.84 9.88
N MET A 294 -0.73 15.05 8.66
CA MET A 294 -1.34 14.01 7.83
C MET A 294 -0.35 12.90 7.49
N LEU A 295 0.91 13.24 7.21
CA LEU A 295 1.96 12.25 7.00
C LEU A 295 2.21 11.42 8.25
N LEU A 296 2.25 12.04 9.44
CA LEU A 296 2.40 11.31 10.70
C LEU A 296 1.22 10.36 10.93
N VAL A 297 -0.01 10.85 10.88
CA VAL A 297 -1.22 10.03 11.07
C VAL A 297 -1.32 8.93 10.02
N GLY A 298 -1.00 9.25 8.76
CA GLY A 298 -0.94 8.29 7.66
C GLY A 298 0.06 7.17 7.90
N LEU A 299 1.27 7.50 8.38
CA LEU A 299 2.29 6.51 8.74
C LEU A 299 1.91 5.67 9.96
N ILE A 300 1.25 6.26 10.97
CA ILE A 300 0.70 5.52 12.11
C ILE A 300 -0.35 4.50 11.62
N ASN A 301 -1.25 4.92 10.73
CA ASN A 301 -2.24 4.01 10.13
C ASN A 301 -1.56 2.93 9.28
N ALA A 302 -0.59 3.30 8.44
CA ALA A 302 0.15 2.37 7.61
C ALA A 302 0.92 1.34 8.44
N TYR A 303 1.53 1.78 9.55
CA TYR A 303 2.16 0.88 10.51
C TYR A 303 1.15 -0.07 11.16
N ALA A 304 -0.04 0.43 11.54
CA ALA A 304 -1.08 -0.41 12.12
C ALA A 304 -1.57 -1.50 11.16
N VAL A 305 -1.87 -1.11 9.92
CA VAL A 305 -2.29 -2.02 8.84
C VAL A 305 -1.17 -3.01 8.50
N GLY A 306 0.07 -2.55 8.35
CA GLY A 306 1.23 -3.40 8.10
C GLY A 306 1.42 -4.50 9.16
N ASN A 307 1.26 -4.16 10.45
CA ASN A 307 1.32 -5.16 11.51
C ASN A 307 0.16 -6.16 11.45
N MET A 308 -1.04 -5.72 11.07
CA MET A 308 -2.20 -6.60 10.90
C MET A 308 -2.00 -7.58 9.73
N ILE A 309 -1.44 -7.11 8.62
CA ILE A 309 -1.04 -7.97 7.50
C ILE A 309 0.02 -8.96 7.95
N VAL A 310 1.06 -8.52 8.67
CA VAL A 310 2.06 -9.46 9.22
C VAL A 310 1.41 -10.52 10.09
N ALA A 311 0.50 -10.13 11.00
CA ALA A 311 -0.21 -11.06 11.87
C ALA A 311 -1.05 -12.07 11.08
N HIS A 312 -1.73 -11.63 10.01
CA HIS A 312 -2.44 -12.49 9.07
C HIS A 312 -1.51 -13.50 8.39
N LEU A 313 -0.43 -13.02 7.76
CA LEU A 313 0.52 -13.85 7.01
C LEU A 313 1.19 -14.92 7.88
N VAL A 314 1.48 -14.62 9.14
CA VAL A 314 2.12 -15.56 10.08
C VAL A 314 1.12 -16.29 10.99
N LYS A 315 -0.19 -16.06 10.81
CA LYS A 315 -1.28 -16.63 11.62
C LYS A 315 -1.12 -16.37 13.12
N ALA A 316 -0.73 -15.14 13.48
CA ALA A 316 -0.62 -14.69 14.86
C ALA A 316 -1.89 -13.98 15.33
N ASP A 317 -1.99 -13.78 16.65
CA ASP A 317 -3.03 -12.99 17.28
C ASP A 317 -2.98 -11.52 16.83
N PHE A 318 -4.11 -10.82 17.00
CA PHE A 318 -4.27 -9.44 16.58
C PHE A 318 -3.24 -8.54 17.28
N PRO A 319 -2.49 -7.69 16.55
CA PRO A 319 -1.27 -7.05 17.05
C PRO A 319 -1.53 -5.77 17.86
N PHE A 320 -2.40 -5.82 18.88
CA PHE A 320 -2.79 -4.66 19.68
C PHE A 320 -1.61 -3.84 20.20
N SER A 321 -0.62 -4.50 20.82
CA SER A 321 0.51 -3.82 21.43
C SER A 321 1.32 -3.01 20.41
N HIS A 322 1.54 -3.55 19.22
CA HIS A 322 2.27 -2.84 18.17
C HIS A 322 1.46 -1.63 17.69
N ILE A 323 0.17 -1.80 17.45
CA ILE A 323 -0.68 -0.71 16.97
C ILE A 323 -0.75 0.44 18.00
N PHE A 324 -0.96 0.14 19.29
CA PHE A 324 -1.01 1.17 20.33
C PHE A 324 0.34 1.88 20.56
N ILE A 325 1.47 1.18 20.40
CA ILE A 325 2.79 1.83 20.40
C ILE A 325 2.89 2.85 19.25
N GLY A 326 2.35 2.52 18.06
CA GLY A 326 2.29 3.45 16.93
C GLY A 326 1.41 4.67 17.20
N ILE A 327 0.30 4.52 17.95
CA ILE A 327 -0.63 5.61 18.30
C ILE A 327 -0.09 6.50 19.42
N ALA A 328 0.86 6.01 20.23
CA ALA A 328 1.39 6.72 21.39
C ALA A 328 1.83 8.17 21.13
N PRO A 329 2.45 8.55 20.00
CA PRO A 329 2.77 9.94 19.71
C PRO A 329 1.56 10.89 19.72
N LEU A 330 0.42 10.45 19.15
CA LEU A 330 -0.81 11.24 19.18
C LEU A 330 -1.35 11.35 20.61
N ALA A 331 -1.35 10.24 21.36
CA ALA A 331 -1.81 10.23 22.74
C ALA A 331 -0.99 11.18 23.63
N LEU A 332 0.33 11.17 23.48
CA LEU A 332 1.23 12.05 24.23
C LEU A 332 1.04 13.52 23.85
N GLY A 333 0.87 13.84 22.57
CA GLY A 333 0.55 15.21 22.13
C GLY A 333 -0.78 15.72 22.70
N VAL A 334 -1.82 14.88 22.72
CA VAL A 334 -3.11 15.20 23.34
C VAL A 334 -2.98 15.39 24.84
N LEU A 335 -2.30 14.48 25.54
CA LEU A 335 -2.12 14.56 26.99
C LEU A 335 -1.38 15.83 27.38
N ASP A 336 -0.32 16.20 26.66
CA ASP A 336 0.45 17.40 26.92
C ASP A 336 -0.37 18.69 26.67
N GLY A 337 -1.18 18.72 25.61
CA GLY A 337 -2.08 19.86 25.33
C GLY A 337 -3.29 19.96 26.27
N ALA A 338 -3.81 18.84 26.75
CA ALA A 338 -4.99 18.79 27.61
C ALA A 338 -4.66 18.99 29.10
N ALA A 339 -3.47 18.55 29.56
CA ALA A 339 -3.11 18.60 30.97
C ALA A 339 -3.13 20.00 31.61
N PRO A 340 -2.70 21.08 30.93
CA PRO A 340 -2.83 22.44 31.45
C PRO A 340 -4.30 22.88 31.59
N LEU A 341 -5.16 22.51 30.63
CA LEU A 341 -6.59 22.83 30.64
C LEU A 341 -7.33 22.14 31.79
N LEU A 342 -6.88 20.95 32.17
CA LEU A 342 -7.41 20.16 33.28
C LEU A 342 -6.76 20.52 34.63
N GLY A 343 -5.80 21.45 34.67
CA GLY A 343 -5.08 21.84 35.88
C GLY A 343 -4.18 20.73 36.47
N LEU A 344 -3.78 19.75 35.66
CA LEU A 344 -2.99 18.60 36.12
C LEU A 344 -1.49 18.93 36.19
N TRP A 345 -0.88 19.37 35.07
CA TRP A 345 0.51 19.82 34.99
C TRP A 345 0.70 20.83 33.85
N GLN A 346 1.81 21.57 33.89
CA GLN A 346 2.20 22.50 32.83
C GLN A 346 2.73 21.74 31.61
N SER A 347 2.44 22.25 30.40
CA SER A 347 2.89 21.67 29.14
C SER A 347 4.41 21.43 29.15
N VAL A 348 4.82 20.18 28.92
CA VAL A 348 6.22 19.75 28.82
C VAL A 348 6.80 20.15 27.48
N LEU A 349 6.00 20.12 26.42
CA LEU A 349 6.40 20.59 25.10
C LEU A 349 6.45 22.13 25.05
N GLY A 350 5.91 22.82 26.05
CA GLY A 350 5.93 24.27 26.14
C GLY A 350 4.94 24.93 25.17
N SER A 351 5.37 26.00 24.52
CA SER A 351 4.58 26.79 23.57
C SER A 351 4.50 26.15 22.17
N GLU A 352 3.91 26.88 21.22
CA GLU A 352 3.71 26.52 19.81
C GLU A 352 4.93 25.87 19.14
N SER A 353 6.14 26.42 19.34
CA SER A 353 7.36 25.90 18.72
C SER A 353 7.71 24.49 19.18
N GLY A 354 7.40 24.13 20.42
CA GLY A 354 7.69 22.79 20.93
C GLY A 354 6.69 21.74 20.47
N GLN A 355 5.41 22.12 20.30
CA GLN A 355 4.39 21.26 19.67
C GLN A 355 4.74 20.95 18.20
N VAL A 356 5.16 21.98 17.46
CA VAL A 356 5.62 21.81 16.07
C VAL A 356 6.90 20.97 16.03
N GLY A 357 7.87 21.24 16.90
CA GLY A 357 9.09 20.43 17.02
C GLY A 357 8.80 18.96 17.36
N TYR A 358 7.84 18.72 18.25
CA TYR A 358 7.37 17.38 18.60
C TYR A 358 6.74 16.67 17.41
N LEU A 359 5.87 17.35 16.65
CA LEU A 359 5.26 16.83 15.44
C LEU A 359 6.33 16.36 14.43
N PHE A 360 7.30 17.21 14.10
CA PHE A 360 8.37 16.85 13.16
C PHE A 360 9.29 15.75 13.71
N GLY A 361 9.59 15.76 15.01
CA GLY A 361 10.33 14.69 15.66
C GLY A 361 9.62 13.33 15.58
N CYS A 362 8.31 13.32 15.83
CA CYS A 362 7.47 12.13 15.70
C CYS A 362 7.35 11.68 14.24
N LEU A 363 7.22 12.60 13.30
CA LEU A 363 7.20 12.29 11.88
C LEU A 363 8.52 11.66 11.43
N GLY A 364 9.67 12.22 11.82
CA GLY A 364 10.99 11.65 11.52
C GLY A 364 11.15 10.24 12.09
N LEU A 365 10.71 10.02 13.33
CA LEU A 365 10.70 8.69 13.95
C LEU A 365 9.77 7.73 13.21
N ALA A 366 8.55 8.16 12.86
CA ALA A 366 7.58 7.36 12.13
C ALA A 366 8.11 6.94 10.75
N ILE A 367 8.78 7.84 10.02
CA ILE A 367 9.46 7.53 8.76
C ILE A 367 10.54 6.48 8.98
N GLY A 368 11.37 6.62 10.03
CA GLY A 368 12.42 5.64 10.35
C GLY A 368 11.86 4.26 10.72
N VAL A 369 10.83 4.22 11.57
CA VAL A 369 10.15 2.98 11.97
C VAL A 369 9.50 2.31 10.76
N TYR A 370 8.71 3.04 9.99
CA TYR A 370 8.03 2.52 8.81
C TYR A 370 9.02 2.11 7.70
N GLY A 371 10.06 2.91 7.46
CA GLY A 371 11.14 2.57 6.54
C GLY A 371 11.84 1.28 6.93
N SER A 372 12.13 1.08 8.22
CA SER A 372 12.72 -0.18 8.71
C SER A 372 11.79 -1.39 8.51
N PHE A 373 10.48 -1.18 8.58
CA PHE A 373 9.48 -2.22 8.33
C PHE A 373 9.47 -2.65 6.86
N VAL A 374 9.48 -1.69 5.93
CA VAL A 374 9.56 -1.95 4.49
C VAL A 374 10.89 -2.62 4.12
N VAL A 375 12.01 -2.15 4.69
CA VAL A 375 13.33 -2.77 4.47
C VAL A 375 13.35 -4.22 4.96
N LEU A 376 12.75 -4.52 6.12
CA LEU A 376 12.66 -5.91 6.59
C LEU A 376 11.92 -6.80 5.58
N ALA A 377 10.80 -6.32 5.01
CA ALA A 377 10.08 -7.09 3.99
C ALA A 377 11.00 -7.40 2.79
N VAL A 378 11.75 -6.40 2.31
CA VAL A 378 12.73 -6.55 1.22
C VAL A 378 13.86 -7.53 1.58
N ASP A 379 14.41 -7.46 2.78
CA ASP A 379 15.48 -8.34 3.25
C ASP A 379 15.02 -9.79 3.39
N LEU A 380 13.79 -10.01 3.85
CA LEU A 380 13.19 -11.34 3.93
C LEU A 380 12.88 -11.91 2.54
N LEU A 381 12.57 -11.05 1.57
CA LEU A 381 12.35 -11.40 0.16
C LEU A 381 13.65 -11.76 -0.57
N ASN A 382 14.74 -11.04 -0.27
CA ASN A 382 16.02 -11.17 -0.95
C ASN A 382 17.16 -11.52 0.04
N PRO A 383 17.12 -12.72 0.66
CA PRO A 383 18.18 -13.14 1.56
C PRO A 383 19.53 -13.21 0.83
N THR A 384 20.61 -12.84 1.52
CA THR A 384 21.94 -12.83 0.89
C THR A 384 22.34 -14.22 0.38
N PRO A 385 23.01 -14.32 -0.78
CA PRO A 385 23.41 -15.62 -1.35
C PRO A 385 24.25 -16.48 -0.39
N GLN A 386 25.08 -15.85 0.46
CA GLN A 386 25.86 -16.58 1.47
C GLN A 386 24.98 -17.17 2.58
N ALA A 387 23.95 -16.44 3.02
CA ALA A 387 23.01 -16.91 4.04
C ALA A 387 22.13 -18.04 3.49
N GLU A 388 21.71 -17.98 2.23
CA GLU A 388 20.95 -19.05 1.57
C GLU A 388 21.79 -20.31 1.32
N ALA A 389 23.05 -20.16 0.91
CA ALA A 389 23.95 -21.28 0.65
C ALA A 389 24.19 -22.14 1.90
N ARG A 390 24.18 -21.51 3.09
CA ARG A 390 24.35 -22.18 4.39
C ARG A 390 23.07 -22.86 4.90
N LYS A 391 21.89 -22.51 4.37
CA LYS A 391 20.61 -23.08 4.81
C LYS A 391 20.31 -24.40 4.07
N HIS A 392 19.65 -25.33 4.76
CA HIS A 392 19.09 -26.51 4.10
C HIS A 392 17.94 -26.10 3.17
N LYS A 393 17.75 -26.78 2.01
CA LYS A 393 16.73 -26.42 1.01
C LYS A 393 15.30 -26.31 1.55
N LEU A 394 14.96 -27.10 2.58
CA LEU A 394 13.66 -27.06 3.26
C LEU A 394 13.54 -25.91 4.27
N LYS A 395 14.66 -25.29 4.66
CA LYS A 395 14.73 -24.17 5.62
C LYS A 395 14.85 -22.81 4.93
N THR A 396 14.92 -22.76 3.60
CA THR A 396 14.87 -21.50 2.84
C THR A 396 13.48 -20.88 2.94
N LEU A 397 13.39 -19.56 3.11
CA LEU A 397 12.12 -18.82 3.27
C LEU A 397 11.37 -18.72 1.95
N VAL A 398 12.06 -18.23 0.92
CA VAL A 398 11.57 -18.19 -0.47
C VAL A 398 12.06 -19.48 -1.17
N PRO A 399 11.16 -20.35 -1.66
CA PRO A 399 11.57 -21.55 -2.39
C PRO A 399 12.14 -21.18 -3.77
N ALA A 400 13.43 -21.39 -3.98
CA ALA A 400 14.07 -21.28 -5.28
C ALA A 400 14.68 -22.62 -5.71
N PRO A 401 14.57 -23.02 -6.99
CA PRO A 401 15.26 -24.20 -7.49
C PRO A 401 16.78 -23.98 -7.43
N ARG A 402 17.50 -24.87 -6.74
CA ARG A 402 18.98 -24.89 -6.75
C ARG A 402 19.56 -25.37 -8.08
N SER A 403 18.70 -25.97 -8.90
CA SER A 403 19.01 -26.41 -10.25
C SER A 403 18.76 -25.29 -11.26
N PHE A 404 19.52 -25.28 -12.34
CA PHE A 404 19.42 -24.28 -13.40
C PHE A 404 19.82 -24.92 -14.72
N PHE A 405 19.35 -24.36 -15.82
CA PHE A 405 19.90 -24.67 -17.14
C PHE A 405 21.16 -23.84 -17.36
N MET A 406 22.13 -24.41 -18.05
CA MET A 406 23.34 -23.74 -18.45
C MET A 406 23.67 -24.08 -19.88
N ASP A 407 24.22 -23.12 -20.61
CA ASP A 407 24.77 -23.35 -21.93
C ASP A 407 26.24 -23.75 -21.78
N VAL A 408 26.56 -24.98 -22.17
CA VAL A 408 27.92 -25.55 -22.09
C VAL A 408 28.54 -25.51 -23.48
N LYS A 409 29.70 -24.85 -23.58
CA LYS A 409 30.51 -24.80 -24.80
C LYS A 409 31.44 -26.00 -24.82
N CYS A 410 31.33 -26.82 -25.86
CA CYS A 410 32.20 -27.97 -26.07
C CYS A 410 33.66 -27.54 -26.32
N PRO A 411 34.67 -28.17 -25.70
CA PRO A 411 36.08 -27.86 -25.95
C PRO A 411 36.55 -28.29 -27.34
N GLY A 412 35.92 -29.30 -27.95
CA GLY A 412 36.32 -29.84 -29.25
C GLY A 412 35.77 -29.03 -30.43
N CYS A 413 34.45 -29.01 -30.59
CA CYS A 413 33.79 -28.40 -31.76
C CYS A 413 33.15 -27.03 -31.47
N PHE A 414 33.33 -26.48 -30.27
CA PHE A 414 32.75 -25.20 -29.83
C PHE A 414 31.22 -25.07 -29.89
N THR A 415 30.51 -26.15 -30.23
CA THR A 415 29.06 -26.20 -30.24
C THR A 415 28.53 -26.01 -28.82
N ILE A 416 27.52 -25.15 -28.68
CA ILE A 416 26.88 -24.84 -27.40
C ILE A 416 25.69 -25.79 -27.22
N THR A 417 25.64 -26.49 -26.10
CA THR A 417 24.54 -27.38 -25.74
C THR A 417 23.94 -26.93 -24.41
N THR A 418 22.61 -26.80 -24.33
CA THR A 418 21.93 -26.51 -23.06
C THR A 418 21.90 -27.77 -22.19
N VAL A 419 22.47 -27.68 -21.00
CA VAL A 419 22.62 -28.76 -20.02
C VAL A 419 21.91 -28.38 -18.73
N PHE A 420 21.22 -29.33 -18.09
CA PHE A 420 20.64 -29.14 -16.77
C PHE A 420 21.70 -29.35 -15.67
N SER A 421 21.79 -28.46 -14.68
CA SER A 421 22.85 -28.52 -13.68
C SER A 421 22.82 -29.72 -12.75
N HIS A 422 21.71 -30.46 -12.71
CA HIS A 422 21.57 -31.73 -11.98
C HIS A 422 21.16 -32.84 -12.95
N ALA A 423 21.81 -32.89 -14.12
CA ALA A 423 21.58 -33.96 -15.10
C ALA A 423 21.70 -35.34 -14.45
N GLN A 424 20.72 -36.20 -14.69
CA GLN A 424 20.70 -37.60 -14.21
C GLN A 424 21.40 -38.56 -15.17
N THR A 425 21.62 -38.12 -16.41
CA THR A 425 22.29 -38.87 -17.47
C THR A 425 23.55 -38.15 -17.93
N VAL A 426 24.46 -38.89 -18.55
CA VAL A 426 25.60 -38.31 -19.25
C VAL A 426 25.09 -37.45 -20.40
N VAL A 427 25.58 -36.23 -20.53
CA VAL A 427 25.22 -35.33 -21.63
C VAL A 427 26.40 -35.24 -22.59
N VAL A 428 26.15 -35.52 -23.86
CA VAL A 428 27.15 -35.49 -24.94
C VAL A 428 26.90 -34.29 -25.86
N CYS A 429 27.96 -33.79 -26.47
CA CYS A 429 27.89 -32.71 -27.43
C CYS A 429 27.17 -33.16 -28.70
N ALA A 430 26.20 -32.36 -29.17
CA ALA A 430 25.47 -32.65 -30.40
C ALA A 430 26.37 -32.64 -31.67
N GLY A 431 27.48 -31.90 -31.66
CA GLY A 431 28.37 -31.77 -32.82
C GLY A 431 29.42 -32.88 -32.95
N CYS A 432 30.10 -33.22 -31.85
CA CYS A 432 31.25 -34.15 -31.88
C CYS A 432 31.14 -35.32 -30.90
N SER A 433 29.97 -35.53 -30.27
CA SER A 433 29.71 -36.60 -29.30
C SER A 433 30.61 -36.64 -28.06
N THR A 434 31.47 -35.63 -27.86
CA THR A 434 32.28 -35.50 -26.64
C THR A 434 31.39 -35.35 -25.42
N VAL A 435 31.70 -36.05 -24.34
CA VAL A 435 30.99 -35.93 -23.06
C VAL A 435 31.17 -34.51 -22.51
N LEU A 436 30.06 -33.81 -22.27
CA LEU A 436 30.03 -32.47 -21.70
C LEU A 436 29.88 -32.48 -20.17
N CYS A 437 29.09 -33.41 -19.63
CA CYS A 437 28.96 -33.59 -18.19
C CYS A 437 28.58 -35.02 -17.77
N GLN A 438 28.91 -35.37 -16.54
CA GLN A 438 28.56 -36.64 -15.90
C GLN A 438 27.68 -36.41 -14.65
N PRO A 439 26.70 -37.30 -14.38
CA PRO A 439 25.87 -37.24 -13.18
C PRO A 439 26.67 -37.61 -11.91
N THR A 440 26.37 -36.96 -10.79
CA THR A 440 27.06 -37.18 -9.49
C THR A 440 26.09 -37.42 -8.33
N GLY A 441 24.80 -37.58 -8.60
CA GLY A 441 23.74 -37.56 -7.57
C GLY A 441 23.39 -36.15 -7.04
N GLY A 442 24.15 -35.12 -7.45
CA GLY A 442 23.90 -33.71 -7.14
C GLY A 442 24.13 -32.82 -8.36
N LYS A 443 25.00 -31.80 -8.23
CA LYS A 443 25.41 -30.98 -9.38
C LYS A 443 26.26 -31.80 -10.35
N ALA A 444 25.85 -31.88 -11.60
CA ALA A 444 26.58 -32.58 -12.65
C ALA A 444 28.03 -32.04 -12.76
N ARG A 445 28.98 -32.95 -12.95
CA ARG A 445 30.40 -32.61 -13.11
C ARG A 445 30.65 -32.31 -14.59
N LEU A 446 31.08 -31.09 -14.90
CA LEU A 446 31.50 -30.73 -16.25
C LEU A 446 32.83 -31.40 -16.59
N THR A 447 32.98 -31.83 -17.84
CA THR A 447 34.25 -32.33 -18.37
C THR A 447 35.28 -31.20 -18.40
N GLU A 448 36.52 -31.51 -18.08
CA GLU A 448 37.62 -30.55 -18.09
C GLU A 448 37.76 -29.88 -19.46
N GLY A 449 37.98 -28.56 -19.48
CA GLY A 449 38.01 -27.76 -20.70
C GLY A 449 36.65 -27.27 -21.21
N CYS A 450 35.52 -27.79 -20.70
CA CYS A 450 34.21 -27.19 -20.98
C CYS A 450 34.06 -25.85 -20.25
N SER A 451 33.59 -24.82 -20.95
CA SER A 451 33.13 -23.57 -20.33
C SER A 451 31.61 -23.53 -20.32
N PHE A 452 31.02 -22.88 -19.31
CA PHE A 452 29.57 -22.78 -19.22
C PHE A 452 29.13 -21.36 -18.86
N ARG A 453 27.92 -21.03 -19.28
CA ARG A 453 27.18 -19.82 -18.87
C ARG A 453 25.83 -20.26 -18.31
N ARG A 454 25.45 -19.74 -17.14
CA ARG A 454 24.11 -19.97 -16.59
C ARG A 454 23.05 -19.26 -17.45
N LYS A 455 21.97 -19.96 -17.77
CA LYS A 455 20.82 -19.43 -18.51
C LYS A 455 19.88 -18.65 -17.61
#